data_AF-A0A1I3L4H7-F1
#
_entry.id   AF-A0A1I3L4H7-F1
#
_cell.length_a   1.000
_cell.length_b   1.000
_cell.length_c   1.000
_cell.angle_alpha   90.00
_cell.angle_beta   90.00
_cell.angle_gamma   90.00
#
_symmetry.space_group_name_H-M   'P 1'
#
loop_
_entity.id
_entity.type
_entity.pdbx_description
1 polymer ?
#
loop_
_entity_poly.entity_id
_entity_poly.type
_entity_poly.pdbx_seq_one_letter_code
_entity_poly.pdbx_strand_id
1 'polypeptide(L)'
;MKAVVPSQSSRLFTEKTSRAYHDQLDDEALAYLTGPERHLTEATIASHRFGVVRSPEPGHEAVRNYLSIPYLTPDGECIAIRFRRLGDGPTPKYRSIAGDIPRLYGTEALQLGTRNICVTEGEFDRAIATQAGLPAVGAPGANSWEPVWRRLLVQFDAVFVLHDDDDAGRDFVTKVAGGLDNVRPIPMSRGDVTSFYGEHGREGLRAKLGA
;
A
#
# COMPACT_ATOMS: atom_id res chain seq x y z
N MET A 1 -19.79 -10.12 -14.54
CA MET A 1 -19.48 -8.77 -14.02
C MET A 1 -18.69 -8.96 -12.72
N LYS A 2 -17.47 -8.43 -12.61
CA LYS A 2 -16.73 -8.50 -11.34
C LYS A 2 -17.37 -7.53 -10.36
N ALA A 3 -17.76 -7.99 -9.18
CA ALA A 3 -18.34 -7.12 -8.16
C ALA A 3 -17.25 -6.18 -7.62
N VAL A 4 -17.33 -4.89 -7.97
CA VAL A 4 -16.37 -3.87 -7.50
C VAL A 4 -16.52 -3.66 -5.99
N VAL A 5 -17.76 -3.66 -5.52
CA VAL A 5 -18.12 -3.65 -4.10
C VAL A 5 -18.34 -5.09 -3.65
N PRO A 6 -17.59 -5.60 -2.66
CA PRO A 6 -17.82 -6.94 -2.12
C PRO A 6 -19.20 -7.06 -1.49
N SER A 7 -19.75 -8.28 -1.43
CA SER A 7 -21.01 -8.54 -0.73
C SER A 7 -20.91 -8.16 0.75
N GLN A 8 -22.04 -7.91 1.42
CA GLN A 8 -22.06 -7.63 2.85
C GLN A 8 -21.40 -8.76 3.66
N SER A 9 -21.67 -10.03 3.33
CA SER A 9 -21.03 -11.18 3.99
C SER A 9 -19.51 -11.19 3.81
N SER A 10 -19.03 -10.85 2.61
CA SER A 10 -17.60 -10.75 2.32
C SER A 10 -16.93 -9.63 3.10
N ARG A 11 -17.60 -8.46 3.21
CA ARG A 11 -17.08 -7.33 4.00
C ARG A 11 -17.01 -7.65 5.49
N LEU A 12 -18.07 -8.25 6.05
CA LEU A 12 -18.08 -8.69 7.45
C LEU A 12 -16.97 -9.70 7.76
N PHE A 13 -16.79 -10.69 6.88
CA PHE A 13 -15.71 -11.67 7.00
C PHE A 13 -14.34 -10.99 6.96
N THR A 14 -14.11 -10.12 5.98
CA THR A 14 -12.81 -9.46 5.77
C THR A 14 -12.48 -8.50 6.91
N GLU A 15 -13.45 -7.74 7.39
CA GLU A 15 -13.31 -6.85 8.55
C GLU A 15 -12.92 -7.63 9.80
N LYS A 16 -13.67 -8.69 10.14
CA LYS A 16 -13.34 -9.55 11.28
C LYS A 16 -11.94 -10.16 11.13
N THR A 17 -11.64 -10.70 9.96
CA THR A 17 -10.37 -11.40 9.68
C THR A 17 -9.17 -10.45 9.78
N SER A 18 -9.29 -9.23 9.26
CA SER A 18 -8.22 -8.24 9.31
C SER A 18 -7.86 -7.85 10.76
N ARG A 19 -8.84 -7.73 11.65
CA ARG A 19 -8.62 -7.49 13.08
C ARG A 19 -7.98 -8.70 13.75
N ALA A 20 -8.52 -9.89 13.51
CA ALA A 20 -7.98 -11.12 14.07
C ALA A 20 -6.51 -11.37 13.67
N TYR A 21 -6.09 -10.99 12.46
CA TYR A 21 -4.69 -11.08 12.04
C TYR A 21 -3.81 -9.96 12.58
N HIS A 22 -4.36 -8.78 12.83
CA HIS A 22 -3.64 -7.72 13.53
C HIS A 22 -3.36 -8.12 14.98
N ASP A 23 -4.34 -8.72 15.66
CA ASP A 23 -4.19 -9.24 17.03
C ASP A 23 -3.20 -10.43 17.12
N GLN A 24 -2.85 -11.03 15.99
CA GLN A 24 -1.86 -12.11 15.90
C GLN A 24 -0.42 -11.59 15.68
N LEU A 25 -0.18 -10.28 15.59
CA LEU A 25 1.17 -9.71 15.52
C LEU A 25 2.03 -10.24 16.66
N ASP A 26 3.11 -10.90 16.30
CA ASP A 26 4.13 -11.39 17.21
C ASP A 26 5.46 -10.67 17.00
N ASP A 27 6.42 -10.93 17.89
CA ASP A 27 7.74 -10.27 17.88
C ASP A 27 8.49 -10.47 16.56
N GLU A 28 8.32 -11.61 15.88
CA GLU A 28 8.94 -11.89 14.58
C GLU A 28 8.38 -10.96 13.49
N ALA A 29 7.05 -10.89 13.37
CA ALA A 29 6.40 -10.02 12.40
C ALA A 29 6.66 -8.54 12.72
N LEU A 30 6.67 -8.17 14.00
CA LEU A 30 6.94 -6.81 14.43
C LEU A 30 8.40 -6.41 14.13
N ALA A 31 9.37 -7.28 14.41
CA ALA A 31 10.77 -7.03 14.08
C ALA A 31 10.98 -6.86 12.57
N TYR A 32 10.24 -7.60 11.75
CA TYR A 32 10.26 -7.41 10.29
C TYR A 32 9.71 -6.04 9.86
N LEU A 33 8.56 -5.63 10.39
CA LEU A 33 7.88 -4.38 10.01
C LEU A 33 8.61 -3.13 10.53
N THR A 34 9.21 -3.21 11.71
CA THR A 34 9.95 -2.10 12.35
C THR A 34 11.43 -2.06 11.99
N GLY A 35 11.97 -3.20 11.54
CA GLY A 35 13.37 -3.38 11.22
C GLY A 35 13.83 -2.65 9.96
N PRO A 36 15.11 -2.85 9.58
CA PRO A 36 15.76 -2.12 8.50
C PRO A 36 15.20 -2.38 7.10
N GLU A 37 14.31 -3.37 6.93
CA GLU A 37 13.66 -3.62 5.65
C GLU A 37 12.41 -2.75 5.40
N ARG A 38 11.81 -2.24 6.48
CA ARG A 38 10.46 -1.66 6.42
C ARG A 38 10.34 -0.34 7.16
N HIS A 39 11.12 -0.10 8.21
CA HIS A 39 11.18 1.18 8.94
C HIS A 39 9.83 1.71 9.45
N LEU A 40 8.81 0.86 9.59
CA LEU A 40 7.50 1.28 10.05
C LEU A 40 7.52 1.47 11.55
N THR A 41 6.84 2.51 12.02
CA THR A 41 6.55 2.67 13.44
C THR A 41 5.38 1.79 13.84
N GLU A 42 5.30 1.42 15.12
CA GLU A 42 4.13 0.71 15.66
C GLU A 42 2.81 1.48 15.42
N ALA A 43 2.86 2.81 15.49
CA ALA A 43 1.71 3.65 15.17
C ALA A 43 1.25 3.50 13.70
N THR A 44 2.20 3.42 12.76
CA THR A 44 1.90 3.18 11.34
C THR A 44 1.38 1.75 11.12
N ILE A 45 1.96 0.76 11.80
CA ILE A 45 1.50 -0.64 11.74
C ILE A 45 0.04 -0.74 12.24
N ALA A 46 -0.27 -0.09 13.36
CA ALA A 46 -1.61 -0.05 13.93
C ALA A 46 -2.61 0.69 13.04
N SER A 47 -2.26 1.87 12.52
CA SER A 47 -3.17 2.66 11.67
C SER A 47 -3.50 1.96 10.35
N HIS A 48 -2.55 1.18 9.81
CA HIS A 48 -2.75 0.38 8.61
C HIS A 48 -3.33 -1.02 8.89
N ARG A 49 -3.47 -1.39 10.17
CA ARG A 49 -3.90 -2.73 10.62
C ARG A 49 -3.04 -3.86 10.05
N PHE A 50 -1.74 -3.64 9.85
CA PHE A 50 -0.85 -4.72 9.40
C PHE A 50 -0.83 -5.84 10.42
N GLY A 51 -0.90 -7.08 9.97
CA GLY A 51 -0.99 -8.25 10.84
C GLY A 51 -0.16 -9.41 10.33
N VAL A 52 -0.32 -10.59 10.95
CA VAL A 52 0.29 -11.85 10.49
C VAL A 52 -0.69 -13.00 10.62
N VAL A 53 -0.62 -13.94 9.69
CA VAL A 53 -1.53 -15.10 9.64
C VAL A 53 -0.89 -16.29 10.37
N ARG A 54 -1.07 -16.38 11.69
CA ARG A 54 -0.62 -17.56 12.47
C ARG A 54 -1.69 -18.62 12.54
N SER A 55 -2.92 -18.21 12.83
CA SER A 55 -4.13 -19.03 12.81
C SER A 55 -5.03 -18.56 11.65
N PRO A 56 -4.95 -19.21 10.47
CA PRO A 56 -5.72 -18.80 9.31
C PRO A 56 -7.22 -19.05 9.49
N GLU A 57 -8.04 -18.09 9.07
CA GLU A 57 -9.47 -18.30 8.82
C GLU A 57 -9.67 -19.22 7.60
N PRO A 58 -10.85 -19.85 7.46
CA PRO A 58 -11.14 -20.75 6.34
C PRO A 58 -10.87 -20.12 4.98
N GLY A 59 -10.10 -20.81 4.13
CA GLY A 59 -9.69 -20.34 2.81
C GLY A 59 -8.38 -19.54 2.79
N HIS A 60 -7.80 -19.22 3.96
CA HIS A 60 -6.51 -18.53 4.09
C HIS A 60 -5.36 -19.46 4.49
N GLU A 61 -5.54 -20.78 4.44
CA GLU A 61 -4.53 -21.77 4.86
C GLU A 61 -3.24 -21.66 4.05
N ALA A 62 -3.35 -21.33 2.75
CA ALA A 62 -2.22 -21.16 1.84
C ALA A 62 -1.38 -19.90 2.10
N VAL A 63 -1.85 -18.99 2.96
CA VAL A 63 -1.14 -17.76 3.37
C VAL A 63 -0.76 -17.78 4.84
N ARG A 64 -0.74 -18.95 5.50
CA ARG A 64 -0.15 -19.10 6.83
C ARG A 64 1.30 -18.59 6.83
N ASN A 65 1.67 -17.86 7.89
CA ASN A 65 2.93 -17.15 8.08
C ASN A 65 3.19 -16.00 7.08
N TYR A 66 2.16 -15.50 6.39
CA TYR A 66 2.25 -14.26 5.64
C TYR A 66 1.84 -13.10 6.54
N LEU A 67 2.41 -11.94 6.29
CA LEU A 67 1.84 -10.67 6.72
C LEU A 67 0.49 -10.46 6.04
N SER A 68 -0.47 -9.91 6.77
CA SER A 68 -1.74 -9.44 6.23
C SER A 68 -1.70 -7.92 6.06
N ILE A 69 -2.19 -7.45 4.91
CA ILE A 69 -2.18 -6.06 4.47
C ILE A 69 -3.64 -5.69 4.15
N PRO A 70 -4.40 -5.17 5.13
CA PRO A 70 -5.82 -4.84 4.97
C PRO A 70 -6.04 -3.60 4.10
N TYR A 71 -6.97 -3.68 3.14
CA TYR A 71 -7.43 -2.55 2.34
C TYR A 71 -8.63 -1.92 3.04
N LEU A 72 -8.39 -0.78 3.67
CA LEU A 72 -9.40 -0.03 4.40
C LEU A 72 -10.07 1.00 3.47
N THR A 73 -11.39 1.13 3.61
CA THR A 73 -12.13 2.27 3.05
C THR A 73 -11.81 3.53 3.87
N PRO A 74 -12.18 4.73 3.38
CA PRO A 74 -12.03 5.95 4.17
C PRO A 74 -12.74 5.92 5.53
N ASP A 75 -13.82 5.13 5.66
CA ASP A 75 -14.54 4.93 6.92
C ASP A 75 -13.88 3.88 7.85
N GLY A 76 -12.78 3.26 7.41
CA GLY A 76 -12.02 2.27 8.19
C GLY A 76 -12.51 0.82 8.09
N GLU A 77 -13.50 0.54 7.23
CA GLU A 77 -13.96 -0.83 6.94
C GLU A 77 -12.98 -1.55 6.02
N CYS A 78 -12.59 -2.78 6.35
CA CYS A 78 -11.74 -3.60 5.50
C CYS A 78 -12.54 -4.35 4.43
N ILE A 79 -12.17 -4.14 3.16
CA ILE A 79 -12.87 -4.70 2.00
C ILE A 79 -12.05 -5.71 1.19
N ALA A 80 -10.74 -5.79 1.45
CA ALA A 80 -9.84 -6.81 0.90
C ALA A 80 -8.62 -6.97 1.81
N ILE A 81 -7.93 -8.11 1.72
CA ILE A 81 -6.65 -8.33 2.40
C ILE A 81 -5.68 -8.88 1.36
N ARG A 82 -4.53 -8.22 1.18
CA ARG A 82 -3.39 -8.82 0.49
C ARG A 82 -2.45 -9.43 1.49
N PHE A 83 -1.67 -10.40 1.03
CA PHE A 83 -0.73 -11.13 1.86
C PHE A 83 0.67 -10.99 1.30
N ARG A 84 1.62 -10.66 2.18
CA ARG A 84 3.05 -10.61 1.86
C ARG A 84 3.76 -11.69 2.64
N ARG A 85 4.52 -12.56 1.98
CA ARG A 85 5.29 -13.57 2.68
C ARG A 85 6.31 -12.91 3.63
N LEU A 86 6.41 -13.44 4.84
CA LEU A 86 7.48 -13.12 5.79
C LEU A 86 8.74 -13.92 5.41
N GLY A 87 9.88 -13.24 5.26
CA GLY A 87 11.15 -13.87 4.91
C GLY A 87 11.24 -14.48 3.49
N ASP A 88 12.29 -15.29 3.31
CA ASP A 88 12.63 -15.91 2.03
C ASP A 88 11.75 -17.12 1.68
N GLY A 89 11.70 -17.48 0.40
CA GLY A 89 10.90 -18.61 -0.07
C GLY A 89 10.46 -18.53 -1.54
N PRO A 90 9.71 -19.53 -2.03
CA PRO A 90 9.32 -19.65 -3.43
C PRO A 90 8.30 -18.59 -3.85
N THR A 91 8.42 -18.05 -5.06
CA THR A 91 7.51 -17.02 -5.60
C THR A 91 6.05 -17.52 -5.73
N PRO A 92 5.03 -16.63 -5.70
CA PRO A 92 5.12 -15.17 -5.60
C PRO A 92 5.27 -14.66 -4.15
N LYS A 93 5.94 -13.51 -3.99
CA LYS A 93 6.10 -12.82 -2.68
C LYS A 93 4.79 -12.28 -2.14
N TYR A 94 3.89 -11.85 -3.03
CA TYR A 94 2.56 -11.35 -2.71
C TYR A 94 1.48 -12.31 -3.18
N ARG A 95 0.40 -12.43 -2.40
CA ARG A 95 -0.80 -13.19 -2.74
C ARG A 95 -2.05 -12.36 -2.46
N SER A 96 -3.07 -12.62 -3.26
CA SER A 96 -4.45 -12.18 -3.03
C SER A 96 -5.33 -13.42 -2.97
N ILE A 97 -6.50 -13.32 -2.34
CA ILE A 97 -7.48 -14.40 -2.38
C ILE A 97 -8.04 -14.56 -3.79
N ALA A 98 -8.42 -15.78 -4.16
CA ALA A 98 -9.00 -16.07 -5.46
C ALA A 98 -10.27 -15.23 -5.69
N GLY A 99 -10.37 -14.63 -6.88
CA GLY A 99 -11.49 -13.75 -7.25
C GLY A 99 -11.34 -12.30 -6.80
N ASP A 100 -10.29 -11.98 -6.04
CA ASP A 100 -10.00 -10.60 -5.66
C ASP A 100 -9.58 -9.76 -6.88
N ILE A 101 -9.89 -8.47 -6.83
CA ILE A 101 -9.58 -7.51 -7.91
C ILE A 101 -8.56 -6.48 -7.44
N PRO A 102 -7.75 -5.91 -8.35
CA PRO A 102 -6.91 -4.77 -8.01
C PRO A 102 -7.73 -3.66 -7.39
N ARG A 103 -7.27 -3.15 -6.24
CA ARG A 103 -7.81 -1.99 -5.56
C ARG A 103 -6.68 -1.03 -5.26
N LEU A 104 -6.99 0.26 -5.31
CA LEU A 104 -6.07 1.29 -4.86
C LEU A 104 -5.94 1.21 -3.33
N TYR A 105 -4.73 1.17 -2.81
CA TYR A 105 -4.44 1.11 -1.38
C TYR A 105 -4.39 2.52 -0.78
N GLY A 106 -4.89 2.71 0.44
CA GLY A 106 -4.79 3.99 1.14
C GLY A 106 -5.76 5.06 0.66
N THR A 107 -6.97 4.69 0.24
CA THR A 107 -7.96 5.59 -0.37
C THR A 107 -8.48 6.70 0.55
N GLU A 108 -8.28 6.59 1.87
CA GLU A 108 -8.56 7.66 2.82
C GLU A 108 -7.77 8.94 2.52
N ALA A 109 -6.59 8.82 1.89
CA ALA A 109 -5.80 9.98 1.48
C ALA A 109 -6.52 10.89 0.48
N LEU A 110 -7.48 10.34 -0.28
CA LEU A 110 -8.27 11.09 -1.26
C LEU A 110 -9.28 12.05 -0.61
N GLN A 111 -9.53 11.89 0.70
CA GLN A 111 -10.55 12.66 1.44
C GLN A 111 -9.94 13.60 2.49
N LEU A 112 -8.61 13.71 2.57
CA LEU A 112 -7.94 14.57 3.55
C LEU A 112 -8.07 16.09 3.27
N GLY A 113 -8.65 16.47 2.14
CA GLY A 113 -8.80 17.89 1.76
C GLY A 113 -7.46 18.57 1.41
N THR A 114 -6.45 17.80 1.00
CA THR A 114 -5.14 18.32 0.61
C THR A 114 -5.13 18.73 -0.86
N ARG A 115 -4.27 19.70 -1.20
CA ARG A 115 -4.11 20.16 -2.59
C ARG A 115 -3.23 19.24 -3.44
N ASN A 116 -2.37 18.45 -2.80
CA ASN A 116 -1.44 17.54 -3.46
C ASN A 116 -1.57 16.13 -2.88
N ILE A 117 -1.17 15.13 -3.69
CA ILE A 117 -1.14 13.72 -3.29
C ILE A 117 0.07 13.01 -3.88
N CYS A 118 0.50 11.95 -3.21
CA CYS A 118 1.51 11.00 -3.68
C CYS A 118 0.86 9.73 -4.24
N VAL A 119 1.48 9.14 -5.27
CA VAL A 119 1.17 7.81 -5.77
C VAL A 119 2.44 6.98 -5.70
N THR A 120 2.39 5.81 -5.06
CA THR A 120 3.54 4.91 -4.90
C THR A 120 3.30 3.56 -5.58
N GLU A 121 4.39 2.84 -5.85
CA GLU A 121 4.33 1.42 -6.18
C GLU A 121 4.31 0.59 -4.88
N GLY A 122 3.22 -0.13 -4.61
CA GLY A 122 3.12 -1.04 -3.46
C GLY A 122 2.64 -0.39 -2.16
N GLU A 123 2.30 -1.25 -1.20
CA GLU A 123 1.62 -0.87 0.03
C GLU A 123 2.56 -0.37 1.12
N PHE A 124 3.80 -0.88 1.17
CA PHE A 124 4.80 -0.43 2.15
C PHE A 124 5.35 0.96 1.81
N ASP A 125 5.61 1.24 0.53
CA ASP A 125 6.00 2.57 0.08
C ASP A 125 4.94 3.62 0.41
N ARG A 126 3.66 3.26 0.21
CA ARG A 126 2.54 4.10 0.63
C ARG A 126 2.55 4.33 2.14
N ALA A 127 2.79 3.28 2.93
CA ALA A 127 2.83 3.37 4.39
C ALA A 127 3.96 4.28 4.88
N ILE A 128 5.13 4.20 4.25
CA ILE A 128 6.26 5.08 4.53
C ILE A 128 5.97 6.53 4.13
N ALA A 129 5.36 6.77 2.96
CA ALA A 129 4.94 8.11 2.57
C ALA A 129 3.96 8.71 3.60
N THR A 130 2.99 7.91 4.06
CA THR A 130 2.04 8.31 5.11
C THR A 130 2.76 8.61 6.43
N GLN A 131 3.71 7.75 6.84
CA GLN A 131 4.55 7.96 8.02
C GLN A 131 5.40 9.24 7.94
N ALA A 132 5.83 9.62 6.74
CA ALA A 132 6.52 10.89 6.50
C ALA A 132 5.58 12.12 6.46
N GLY A 133 4.28 11.92 6.67
CA GLY A 133 3.25 12.95 6.63
C GLY A 133 2.89 13.39 5.21
N LEU A 134 3.05 12.51 4.22
CA LEU A 134 2.68 12.74 2.84
C LEU A 134 1.37 12.00 2.53
N PRO A 135 0.29 12.69 2.12
CA PRO A 135 -0.93 12.03 1.65
C PRO A 135 -0.60 11.13 0.46
N ALA A 136 -0.91 9.83 0.54
CA ALA A 136 -0.48 8.87 -0.46
C ALA A 136 -1.51 7.79 -0.74
N VAL A 137 -1.57 7.34 -1.99
CA VAL A 137 -2.22 6.10 -2.43
C VAL A 137 -1.19 5.15 -3.04
N GLY A 138 -1.43 3.85 -2.95
CA GLY A 138 -0.51 2.82 -3.45
C GLY A 138 -1.17 1.89 -4.46
N ALA A 139 -0.52 1.63 -5.60
CA ALA A 139 -0.96 0.59 -6.52
C ALA A 139 -0.48 -0.79 -6.01
N PRO A 140 -1.26 -1.88 -6.13
CA PRO A 140 -0.84 -3.23 -5.75
C PRO A 140 0.17 -3.84 -6.75
N GLY A 141 1.31 -3.16 -6.96
CA GLY A 141 2.31 -3.40 -8.00
C GLY A 141 2.08 -2.58 -9.28
N ALA A 142 3.14 -2.21 -9.98
CA ALA A 142 3.09 -1.35 -11.17
C ALA A 142 2.18 -1.84 -12.30
N ASN A 143 2.01 -3.16 -12.43
CA ASN A 143 1.17 -3.78 -13.45
C ASN A 143 -0.31 -3.82 -13.09
N SER A 144 -0.67 -3.47 -11.86
CA SER A 144 -2.04 -3.49 -11.37
C SER A 144 -2.74 -2.13 -11.51
N TRP A 145 -2.09 -1.13 -12.12
CA TRP A 145 -2.67 0.19 -12.31
C TRP A 145 -3.87 0.15 -13.26
N GLU A 146 -5.03 0.58 -12.76
CA GLU A 146 -6.24 0.66 -13.56
C GLU A 146 -6.47 2.10 -14.07
N PRO A 147 -6.68 2.32 -15.39
CA PRO A 147 -6.92 3.64 -15.97
C PRO A 147 -8.00 4.48 -15.28
N VAL A 148 -9.02 3.84 -14.71
CA VAL A 148 -10.12 4.51 -13.99
C VAL A 148 -9.62 5.29 -12.77
N TRP A 149 -8.53 4.86 -12.11
CA TRP A 149 -8.01 5.52 -10.91
C TRP A 149 -7.49 6.93 -11.18
N ARG A 150 -7.12 7.27 -12.43
CA ARG A 150 -6.73 8.64 -12.80
C ARG A 150 -7.85 9.66 -12.55
N ARG A 151 -9.12 9.22 -12.64
CA ARG A 151 -10.28 10.09 -12.34
C ARG A 151 -10.29 10.56 -10.89
N LEU A 152 -9.64 9.84 -9.98
CA LEU A 152 -9.50 10.23 -8.58
C LEU A 152 -8.43 11.31 -8.38
N LEU A 153 -7.54 11.49 -9.36
CA LEU A 153 -6.35 12.35 -9.26
C LEU A 153 -6.55 13.75 -9.86
N VAL A 154 -7.63 13.95 -10.62
CA VAL A 154 -7.95 15.25 -11.26
C VAL A 154 -8.27 16.37 -10.27
N GLN A 155 -8.58 16.02 -9.02
CA GLN A 155 -8.93 16.97 -7.97
C GLN A 155 -7.72 17.65 -7.30
N PHE A 156 -6.50 17.17 -7.58
CA PHE A 156 -5.27 17.68 -6.98
C PHE A 156 -4.56 18.66 -7.92
N ASP A 157 -3.87 19.64 -7.36
CA ASP A 157 -3.01 20.55 -8.14
C ASP A 157 -1.72 19.86 -8.58
N ALA A 158 -1.23 18.92 -7.78
CA ALA A 158 -0.06 18.12 -8.09
C ALA A 158 -0.22 16.67 -7.61
N VAL A 159 0.14 15.75 -8.50
CA VAL A 159 0.23 14.32 -8.24
C VAL A 159 1.70 13.93 -8.32
N PHE A 160 2.31 13.69 -7.17
CA PHE A 160 3.70 13.23 -7.10
C PHE A 160 3.75 11.72 -7.25
N VAL A 161 4.34 11.21 -8.33
CA VAL A 161 4.51 9.76 -8.51
C VAL A 161 5.89 9.40 -7.99
N LEU A 162 5.94 8.77 -6.82
CA LEU A 162 7.17 8.31 -6.21
C LEU A 162 7.46 6.93 -6.79
N HIS A 163 8.55 6.82 -7.54
CA HIS A 163 8.86 5.60 -8.30
C HIS A 163 10.34 5.26 -8.23
N ASP A 164 10.63 3.97 -8.39
CA ASP A 164 11.98 3.45 -8.56
C ASP A 164 12.60 4.03 -9.84
N ASP A 165 13.88 4.39 -9.80
CA ASP A 165 14.60 4.94 -10.95
C ASP A 165 15.02 3.86 -11.99
N ASP A 166 14.06 3.03 -12.40
CA ASP A 166 14.21 1.95 -13.37
C ASP A 166 13.12 1.98 -14.45
N ASP A 167 13.16 1.02 -15.38
CA ASP A 167 12.18 0.95 -16.48
C ASP A 167 10.76 0.68 -15.99
N ALA A 168 10.59 -0.11 -14.94
CA ALA A 168 9.29 -0.46 -14.39
C ALA A 168 8.64 0.76 -13.70
N GLY A 169 9.42 1.52 -12.93
CA GLY A 169 8.98 2.77 -12.31
C GLY A 169 8.62 3.83 -13.35
N ARG A 170 9.41 3.98 -14.43
CA ARG A 170 9.08 4.89 -15.54
C ARG A 170 7.81 4.49 -16.30
N ASP A 171 7.59 3.19 -16.51
CA ASP A 171 6.34 2.67 -17.08
C ASP A 171 5.15 2.95 -16.15
N PHE A 172 5.33 2.76 -14.84
CA PHE A 172 4.30 3.10 -13.85
C PHE A 172 3.94 4.60 -13.88
N VAL A 173 4.93 5.49 -13.94
CA VAL A 173 4.71 6.94 -14.12
C VAL A 173 3.88 7.22 -15.38
N THR A 174 4.23 6.59 -16.51
CA THR A 174 3.50 6.75 -17.78
C THR A 174 2.06 6.28 -17.65
N LYS A 175 1.84 5.14 -16.97
CA LYS A 175 0.49 4.63 -16.66
C LYS A 175 -0.27 5.60 -15.76
N VAL A 176 0.31 6.20 -14.74
CA VAL A 176 -0.39 7.18 -13.89
C VAL A 176 -0.72 8.45 -14.67
N ALA A 177 0.25 8.98 -15.42
CA ALA A 177 0.16 10.25 -16.15
C ALA A 177 -0.85 10.27 -17.31
N GLY A 178 -1.27 9.13 -17.84
CA GLY A 178 -2.13 9.06 -19.03
C GLY A 178 -3.37 9.97 -18.99
N GLY A 179 -3.29 11.13 -19.64
CA GLY A 179 -4.36 12.14 -19.72
C GLY A 179 -4.41 13.14 -18.56
N LEU A 180 -3.43 13.14 -17.67
CA LEU A 180 -3.25 14.10 -16.58
C LEU A 180 -2.10 15.08 -16.93
N ASP A 181 -2.29 16.36 -16.66
CA ASP A 181 -1.27 17.42 -16.85
C ASP A 181 -0.62 17.88 -15.53
N ASN A 182 -1.09 17.34 -14.40
CA ASN A 182 -0.67 17.67 -13.04
C ASN A 182 0.29 16.64 -12.41
N VAL A 183 0.80 15.68 -13.19
CA VAL A 183 1.69 14.62 -12.70
C VAL A 183 3.15 15.07 -12.68
N ARG A 184 3.82 14.82 -11.54
CA ARG A 184 5.22 15.13 -11.28
C ARG A 184 5.97 13.85 -10.90
N PRO A 185 6.81 13.28 -11.78
CA PRO A 185 7.62 12.11 -11.46
C PRO A 185 8.69 12.45 -10.42
N ILE A 186 8.77 11.68 -9.35
CA ILE A 186 9.77 11.83 -8.27
C ILE A 186 10.56 10.52 -8.18
N PRO A 187 11.73 10.43 -8.83
CA PRO A 187 12.55 9.22 -8.78
C PRO A 187 13.22 9.05 -7.41
N MET A 188 13.11 7.85 -6.86
CA MET A 188 13.85 7.40 -5.69
C MET A 188 15.25 6.95 -6.14
N SER A 189 16.26 7.72 -5.77
CA SER A 189 17.65 7.36 -6.09
C SER A 189 18.04 6.15 -5.25
N ARG A 190 18.40 5.04 -5.89
CA ARG A 190 18.87 3.78 -5.27
C ARG A 190 17.82 2.94 -4.53
N GLY A 191 16.62 2.80 -5.11
CA GLY A 191 15.64 1.80 -4.66
C GLY A 191 14.23 2.33 -4.71
N ASP A 192 13.39 1.80 -3.82
CA ASP A 192 11.99 2.17 -3.63
C ASP A 192 11.82 3.26 -2.55
N VAL A 193 10.59 3.69 -2.27
CA VAL A 193 10.31 4.74 -1.27
C VAL A 193 10.76 4.29 0.12
N THR A 194 10.56 3.01 0.43
CA THR A 194 10.98 2.41 1.71
C THR A 194 12.50 2.51 1.91
N SER A 195 13.27 2.15 0.88
CA SER A 195 14.73 2.19 0.90
C SER A 195 15.26 3.61 0.99
N PHE A 196 14.67 4.54 0.22
CA PHE A 196 15.04 5.97 0.27
C PHE A 196 14.77 6.57 1.65
N TYR A 197 13.65 6.22 2.29
CA TYR A 197 13.34 6.64 3.65
C TYR A 197 14.34 6.07 4.67
N GLY A 198 14.81 4.83 4.47
CA GLY A 198 15.85 4.25 5.31
C GLY A 198 17.17 5.04 5.28
N GLU A 199 17.56 5.56 4.11
CA GLU A 199 18.80 6.33 3.93
C GLU A 199 18.67 7.79 4.39
N HIS A 200 17.55 8.44 4.11
CA HIS A 200 17.41 9.89 4.26
C HIS A 200 16.39 10.33 5.32
N GLY A 201 15.65 9.38 5.89
CA GLY A 201 14.60 9.63 6.87
C GLY A 201 13.43 10.44 6.33
N ARG A 202 12.57 10.86 7.26
CA ARG A 202 11.37 11.65 6.99
C ARG A 202 11.67 12.93 6.22
N GLU A 203 12.60 13.74 6.72
CA GLU A 203 12.90 15.05 6.13
C GLU A 203 13.48 14.93 4.73
N GLY A 204 14.32 13.92 4.47
CA GLY A 204 14.84 13.65 3.14
C GLY A 204 13.74 13.29 2.14
N LEU A 205 12.78 12.44 2.54
CA LEU A 205 11.66 12.08 1.67
C LEU A 205 10.75 13.29 1.40
N ARG A 206 10.50 14.15 2.40
CA ARG A 206 9.72 15.38 2.21
C ARG A 206 10.42 16.39 1.30
N ALA A 207 11.74 16.54 1.43
CA ALA A 207 12.54 17.45 0.62
C ALA A 207 12.46 17.14 -0.89
N LYS A 208 12.30 15.86 -1.28
CA LYS A 208 12.07 15.47 -2.69
C LYS A 208 10.81 16.10 -3.30
N LEU A 209 9.82 16.43 -2.47
CA LEU A 209 8.56 17.05 -2.90
C LEU A 209 8.54 18.57 -2.67
N GLY A 210 9.62 19.14 -2.12
CA GLY A 210 9.69 20.55 -1.70
C GLY A 210 8.74 20.87 -0.52
N ALA A 211 8.48 19.88 0.34
CA ALA A 211 7.54 19.93 1.46
C ALA A 211 8.23 19.96 2.83
#